data_AF-A0A3P6BBH7-F1
#
_entry.id   AF-A0A3P6BBH7-F1
#
_cell.length_a   1.000
_cell.length_b   1.000
_cell.length_c   1.000
_cell.angle_alpha   90.00
_cell.angle_beta   90.00
_cell.angle_gamma   90.00
#
_symmetry.space_group_name_H-M   'P 1'
#
loop_
_entity.id
_entity.type
_entity.pdbx_description
1 polymer ?
#
loop_
_entity_poly.entity_id
_entity_poly.type
_entity_poly.pdbx_seq_one_letter_code
_entity_poly.pdbx_strand_id
1 'polypeptide(L)'
;MEDRDHLFLRCPTSEVIWACVLRRLGAHHHSFHTWTAMMDWLSLKDSRTITLLKRLASQATIYNIWTERNRRIHDNAITPPAMIFKTINP
;
A
#
# COMPACT_ATOMS: atom_id res chain seq x y z
N MET A 1 -1.00 -7.68 18.67
CA MET A 1 -1.97 -6.56 18.59
C MET A 1 -1.85 -5.96 17.20
N GLU A 2 -2.87 -6.13 16.37
CA GLU A 2 -2.87 -5.59 15.01
C GLU A 2 -3.28 -4.11 15.06
N ASP A 3 -2.29 -3.22 15.10
CA ASP A 3 -2.50 -1.78 14.97
C ASP A 3 -2.63 -1.39 13.48
N ARG A 4 -3.29 -0.26 13.19
CA ARG A 4 -3.41 0.31 11.83
C ARG A 4 -2.05 0.37 11.13
N ASP A 5 -1.00 0.80 11.83
CA ASP A 5 0.35 0.87 11.28
C ASP A 5 0.89 -0.53 10.93
N HIS A 6 0.61 -1.52 11.77
CA HIS A 6 1.00 -2.89 11.49
C HIS A 6 0.30 -3.40 10.24
N LEU A 7 -1.02 -3.31 10.19
CA LEU A 7 -1.80 -3.80 9.05
C LEU A 7 -1.36 -3.15 7.74
N PHE A 8 -1.36 -1.82 7.69
CA PHE A 8 -1.20 -1.11 6.42
C PHE A 8 0.24 -0.88 6.01
N LEU A 9 1.21 -0.91 6.94
CA LEU A 9 2.57 -0.44 6.67
C LEU A 9 3.69 -1.39 7.12
N ARG A 10 3.47 -2.26 8.11
CA ARG A 10 4.54 -3.14 8.65
C ARG A 10 4.30 -4.64 8.46
N CYS A 11 3.10 -5.04 8.02
CA CYS A 11 2.84 -6.45 7.74
C CYS A 11 3.71 -6.86 6.55
N PRO A 12 4.30 -8.07 6.53
CA PRO A 12 5.15 -8.51 5.43
C PRO A 12 4.50 -8.36 4.04
N THR A 13 3.17 -8.54 3.97
CA THR A 13 2.42 -8.32 2.73
C THR A 13 2.36 -6.84 2.34
N SER A 14 2.07 -5.95 3.29
CA SER A 14 1.97 -4.51 3.00
C SER A 14 3.34 -3.90 2.69
N GLU A 15 4.42 -4.34 3.35
CA GLU A 15 5.79 -3.89 3.02
C GLU A 15 6.18 -4.21 1.56
N VAL A 16 5.87 -5.41 1.08
CA VAL A 16 6.13 -5.80 -0.31
C VAL A 16 5.30 -4.95 -1.29
N ILE A 17 4.02 -4.71 -0.99
CA ILE A 17 3.15 -3.87 -1.82
C ILE A 17 3.69 -2.44 -1.87
N TRP A 18 4.04 -1.86 -0.72
CA TRP A 18 4.60 -0.52 -0.64
C TRP A 18 5.94 -0.41 -1.37
N ALA A 19 6.83 -1.40 -1.26
CA ALA A 19 8.08 -1.42 -2.01
C ALA A 19 7.85 -1.36 -3.53
N CYS A 20 6.87 -2.11 -4.04
CA CYS A 20 6.49 -2.08 -5.46
C CYS A 20 5.91 -0.72 -5.87
N VAL A 21 5.00 -0.16 -5.06
CA VAL A 21 4.35 1.13 -5.32
C VAL A 21 5.36 2.28 -5.31
N LEU A 22 6.22 2.31 -4.29
CA LEU A 22 7.25 3.34 -4.12
C LEU A 22 8.28 3.26 -5.25
N ARG A 23 8.68 2.06 -5.67
CA ARG A 23 9.53 1.88 -6.85
C ARG A 23 8.87 2.42 -8.13
N ARG A 24 7.59 2.13 -8.36
CA ARG A 24 6.84 2.67 -9.52
C ARG A 24 6.71 4.19 -9.51
N LEU A 25 6.65 4.79 -8.32
CA LEU A 25 6.59 6.24 -8.15
C LEU A 25 7.98 6.91 -8.16
N GLY A 26 9.07 6.16 -8.35
CA GLY A 26 10.44 6.65 -8.27
C GLY A 26 10.94 6.92 -6.84
N ALA A 27 10.08 6.74 -5.83
CA ALA A 27 10.35 6.98 -4.40
C ALA A 27 10.99 5.77 -3.69
N HIS A 28 11.84 5.02 -4.38
CA HIS A 28 12.42 3.76 -3.91
C HIS A 28 13.32 3.87 -2.66
N HIS A 29 13.77 5.08 -2.32
CA HIS A 29 14.51 5.36 -1.08
C HIS A 29 13.63 5.66 0.13
N HIS A 30 12.32 5.84 -0.07
CA HIS A 30 11.40 6.07 1.02
C HIS A 30 10.87 4.75 1.55
N SER A 31 10.79 4.63 2.87
CA SER A 31 9.98 3.65 3.57
C SER A 31 9.29 4.38 4.71
N PHE A 32 8.02 4.03 4.96
CA PHE A 32 7.29 4.56 6.10
C PHE A 32 6.64 3.40 6.84
N HIS A 33 6.92 3.33 8.13
CA HIS A 33 6.41 2.31 9.03
C HIS A 33 5.35 2.88 10.00
N THR A 34 4.93 4.12 9.80
CA THR A 34 3.86 4.77 10.58
C THR A 34 2.97 5.58 9.64
N TRP A 35 1.69 5.65 9.98
CA TRP A 35 0.70 6.39 9.23
C TRP A 35 1.04 7.87 9.16
N THR A 36 1.60 8.42 10.24
CA THR A 36 2.07 9.80 10.26
C THR A 36 3.18 10.03 9.24
N ALA A 37 4.17 9.11 9.15
CA ALA A 37 5.24 9.22 8.15
C ALA A 37 4.72 9.07 6.72
N MET A 38 3.71 8.21 6.50
CA MET A 38 3.03 8.09 5.21
C MET A 38 2.32 9.40 4.82
N MET A 39 1.59 10.01 5.76
CA MET A 39 0.87 11.27 5.54
C MET A 39 1.83 12.44 5.31
N ASP A 40 2.96 12.47 5.99
CA ASP A 40 4.03 13.45 5.77
C ASP A 40 4.60 13.32 4.35
N TRP A 41 4.94 12.09 3.93
CA TRP A 41 5.41 11.81 2.58
C TRP A 41 4.41 12.22 1.48
N LEU A 42 3.11 12.01 1.72
CA LEU A 42 2.02 12.47 0.85
C LEU A 42 1.85 13.99 0.81
N SER A 43 2.34 14.69 1.84
CA SER A 43 2.25 16.14 1.99
C SER A 43 3.51 16.87 1.49
N LEU A 44 4.57 16.14 1.15
CA LEU A 44 5.77 16.70 0.53
C LEU A 44 5.40 17.44 -0.76
N LYS A 45 5.86 18.69 -0.86
CA LYS A 45 5.65 19.52 -2.04
C LYS A 45 6.31 18.89 -3.25
N ASP A 46 5.50 18.56 -4.23
CA ASP A 46 5.92 18.06 -5.54
C ASP A 46 5.14 18.80 -6.63
N SER A 47 5.44 18.51 -7.90
CA SER A 47 4.55 18.86 -9.00
C SER A 47 3.13 18.36 -8.73
N ARG A 48 2.13 19.09 -9.25
CA ARG A 48 0.71 18.73 -9.07
C ARG A 48 0.43 17.31 -9.55
N THR A 49 1.04 16.91 -10.67
CA THR A 49 0.91 15.57 -11.26
C THR A 49 1.45 14.49 -10.33
N ILE A 50 2.67 14.65 -9.81
CA ILE A 50 3.27 13.65 -8.91
C ILE A 50 2.52 13.60 -7.57
N THR A 51 2.08 14.75 -7.05
CA THR A 51 1.25 14.79 -5.83
C THR A 51 -0.05 14.00 -6.00
N LEU A 52 -0.72 14.15 -7.14
CA LEU A 52 -1.93 13.41 -7.47
C LEU A 52 -1.64 11.91 -7.59
N LEU A 53 -0.57 11.53 -8.30
CA LEU A 53 -0.15 10.13 -8.44
C LEU A 53 0.17 9.48 -7.09
N LYS A 54 0.92 10.16 -6.21
CA LYS A 54 1.22 9.68 -4.84
C LYS A 54 -0.07 9.41 -4.06
N ARG A 55 -1.04 10.32 -4.11
CA ARG A 55 -2.34 10.18 -3.42
C ARG A 55 -3.17 9.03 -3.98
N LEU A 56 -3.33 8.95 -5.30
CA LEU A 56 -4.10 7.89 -5.95
C LEU A 56 -3.49 6.51 -5.70
N ALA A 57 -2.18 6.37 -5.88
CA ALA A 57 -1.46 5.13 -5.62
C ALA A 57 -1.58 4.72 -4.15
N SER A 58 -1.51 5.68 -3.23
CA SER A 58 -1.65 5.41 -1.80
C SER A 58 -3.06 4.96 -1.41
N GLN A 59 -4.09 5.64 -1.93
CA GLN A 59 -5.48 5.25 -1.71
C GLN A 59 -5.75 3.86 -2.27
N ALA A 60 -5.31 3.59 -3.50
CA ALA A 60 -5.45 2.27 -4.12
C ALA A 60 -4.73 1.19 -3.29
N THR A 61 -3.54 1.48 -2.79
CA THR A 61 -2.74 0.55 -1.96
C THR A 61 -3.45 0.22 -0.65
N ILE A 62 -3.89 1.24 0.10
CA ILE A 62 -4.63 1.06 1.36
C ILE A 62 -5.91 0.27 1.09
N TYR A 63 -6.66 0.62 0.05
CA TYR A 63 -7.90 -0.06 -0.31
C TYR A 63 -7.70 -1.53 -0.64
N ASN A 64 -6.65 -1.87 -1.40
CA ASN A 64 -6.33 -3.26 -1.73
C ASN A 64 -5.89 -4.05 -0.49
N ILE A 65 -5.06 -3.46 0.38
CA ILE A 65 -4.65 -4.11 1.64
C ILE A 65 -5.86 -4.36 2.55
N TRP A 66 -6.75 -3.37 2.68
CA TRP A 66 -7.97 -3.50 3.49
C TRP A 66 -8.92 -4.54 2.91
N THR A 67 -9.14 -4.52 1.60
CA THR A 67 -9.98 -5.49 0.89
C THR A 67 -9.45 -6.91 1.07
N GLU A 68 -8.15 -7.13 0.89
CA GLU A 68 -7.54 -8.45 1.08
C GLU A 68 -7.64 -8.92 2.54
N ARG A 69 -7.47 -8.04 3.53
CA ARG A 69 -7.68 -8.39 4.94
C ARG A 69 -9.13 -8.74 5.22
N ASN A 70 -10.08 -7.94 4.74
CA ASN A 70 -11.50 -8.22 4.91
C ASN A 70 -11.90 -9.54 4.26
N ARG A 71 -11.35 -9.83 3.09
CA ARG A 71 -11.56 -11.10 2.40
C ARG A 71 -11.03 -12.27 3.23
N ARG A 72 -9.86 -12.14 3.87
CA ARG A 72 -9.32 -13.16 4.79
C ARG A 72 -10.19 -13.36 6.04
N ILE A 73 -10.77 -12.28 6.59
CA ILE A 73 -11.61 -12.33 7.80
C ILE A 73 -13.00 -12.89 7.51
N HIS A 74 -13.61 -12.51 6.38
CA HIS A 74 -14.98 -12.88 6.03
C HIS A 74 -15.08 -14.22 5.31
N ASP A 75 -14.05 -14.64 4.57
CA ASP A 75 -14.13 -15.80 3.66
C ASP A 75 -13.34 -17.03 4.16
N ASN A 76 -12.55 -16.89 5.24
CA ASN A 76 -11.60 -17.92 5.71
C ASN A 76 -10.66 -18.45 4.59
N ALA A 77 -10.50 -17.69 3.51
CA ALA A 77 -9.80 -18.09 2.29
C ALA A 77 -8.54 -17.22 2.09
N ILE A 78 -7.38 -17.79 2.39
CA ILE A 78 -6.07 -17.22 2.09
C ILE A 78 -5.89 -17.30 0.56
N THR A 79 -5.93 -16.17 -0.15
CA THR A 79 -5.61 -16.19 -1.59
C THR A 79 -4.14 -15.82 -1.76
N PRO A 80 -3.38 -16.67 -2.45
CA PRO A 80 -1.95 -16.48 -2.59
C PRO A 80 -1.62 -15.22 -3.41
N PRO A 81 -0.52 -14.51 -3.07
CA PRO A 81 -0.16 -13.22 -3.68
C PRO A 81 0.04 -13.29 -5.20
N ALA A 82 0.33 -14.48 -5.75
CA ALA A 82 0.43 -14.71 -7.19
C ALA A 82 -0.88 -14.46 -7.96
N MET A 83 -2.04 -14.63 -7.31
CA MET A 83 -3.34 -14.48 -7.96
C MET A 83 -3.79 -13.01 -8.02
N ILE A 84 -3.38 -12.22 -7.03
CA ILE A 84 -3.64 -10.77 -6.98
C ILE A 84 -2.83 -10.05 -8.07
N PHE A 85 -1.60 -10.49 -8.35
CA PHE A 85 -0.78 -9.90 -9.40
C PHE A 85 -1.36 -10.09 -10.81
N LYS A 86 -2.12 -11.17 -11.02
CA LYS A 86 -2.82 -11.44 -12.28
C LYS A 86 -4.00 -10.51 -12.53
N THR A 87 -4.64 -9.98 -11.49
CA THR A 87 -5.75 -9.03 -11.63
C THR A 87 -5.27 -7.60 -11.89
N ILE A 88 -3.98 -7.32 -11.61
CA ILE A 88 -3.37 -5.99 -11.78
C ILE A 88 -2.85 -5.78 -13.22
N ASN A 89 -2.74 -6.84 -14.03
CA ASN A 89 -2.47 -6.74 -15.46
C ASN A 89 -3.76 -7.09 -16.22
N PRO A 90 -4.18 -6.27 -17.21
CA PRO A 90 -5.43 -6.47 -17.94
C PRO A 90 -5.47 -7.80 -18.70
#